data_AF-A0A8R2AEE3-F1
#
_entry.id   AF-A0A8R2AEE3-F1
#
_cell.length_a   1.000
_cell.length_b   1.000
_cell.length_c   1.000
_cell.angle_alpha   90.00
_cell.angle_beta   90.00
_cell.angle_gamma   90.00
#
_symmetry.space_group_name_H-M   'P 1'
#
loop_
_entity.id
_entity.type
_entity.pdbx_description
1 polymer ?
#
loop_
_entity_poly.entity_id
_entity_poly.type
_entity_poly.pdbx_seq_one_letter_code
_entity_poly.pdbx_strand_id
1 'polypeptide(L)'
;MAMAEKKNEYPPGVEADRRLLPFVTWEEYLDSLIDIADLRNLRSTAAARTVAALGYRANGDTLSEKEFYTRRAVINEIVYPTVKAYVLVSEGVVIDDPFSRELAIRERANRVGILQSIIFIRHFTKGGFEISGYIDYAHRLVSENWAQFFRSKKMLWPRDKDLGYYHWRHGTVRSNISRNYKPLMDPDRGLLFQNRHDHKIICPDPQQDPGQNTTKTRIYSPRYTQVEIYDHVVRRKT
;
A
#
# COMPACT_ATOMS: atom_id res chain seq x y z
N MET A 1 5.03 4.07 -32.60
CA MET A 1 5.06 2.88 -31.73
C MET A 1 4.13 3.12 -30.56
N ALA A 2 2.96 2.47 -30.55
CA ALA A 2 1.98 2.61 -29.50
C ALA A 2 2.46 1.86 -28.25
N MET A 3 2.84 2.60 -27.21
CA MET A 3 3.09 2.04 -25.88
C MET A 3 1.75 1.59 -25.32
N ALA A 4 1.59 0.28 -25.14
CA ALA A 4 0.44 -0.29 -24.45
C ALA A 4 0.34 0.33 -23.05
N GLU A 5 -0.70 1.13 -22.84
CA GLU A 5 -1.17 1.49 -21.51
C GLU A 5 -1.52 0.20 -20.77
N LYS A 6 -0.59 -0.30 -19.96
CA LYS A 6 -0.95 -1.22 -18.89
C LYS A 6 -1.75 -0.40 -17.87
N LYS A 7 -3.06 -0.33 -18.11
CA LYS A 7 -4.05 0.02 -17.09
C LYS A 7 -3.86 -0.96 -15.92
N ASN A 8 -3.10 -0.53 -14.92
CA ASN A 8 -3.28 -1.04 -13.56
C ASN A 8 -4.60 -0.46 -13.03
N GLU A 9 -5.70 -0.93 -13.61
CA GLU A 9 -6.96 -1.03 -12.90
C GLU A 9 -6.66 -1.85 -11.64
N TYR A 10 -7.09 -1.34 -10.49
CA TYR A 10 -7.30 -2.21 -9.34
C TYR A 10 -8.14 -3.38 -9.84
N PRO A 11 -7.80 -4.65 -9.54
CA PRO A 11 -8.61 -5.75 -10.03
C PRO A 11 -10.06 -5.46 -9.60
N PRO A 12 -11.03 -5.46 -10.53
CA PRO A 12 -12.45 -5.24 -10.24
C PRO A 12 -13.05 -6.22 -9.20
N GLY A 13 -12.23 -7.13 -8.67
CA GLY A 13 -12.59 -8.16 -7.70
C GLY A 13 -12.83 -7.68 -6.27
N VAL A 14 -12.27 -6.57 -5.75
CA VAL A 14 -12.42 -6.30 -4.29
C VAL A 14 -13.87 -6.03 -3.88
N GLU A 15 -14.63 -5.28 -4.67
CA GLU A 15 -16.05 -5.02 -4.41
C GLU A 15 -16.90 -6.26 -4.74
N ALA A 16 -16.61 -6.95 -5.85
CA ALA A 16 -17.31 -8.16 -6.27
C ALA A 16 -17.08 -9.34 -5.30
N ASP A 17 -15.89 -9.45 -4.71
CA ASP A 17 -15.51 -10.52 -3.79
C ASP A 17 -16.01 -10.27 -2.36
N ARG A 18 -16.54 -9.07 -2.03
CA ARG A 18 -17.28 -8.84 -0.76
C ARG A 18 -18.47 -9.77 -0.61
N ARG A 19 -19.08 -10.19 -1.72
CA ARG A 19 -20.18 -11.16 -1.73
C ARG A 19 -19.78 -12.53 -1.18
N LEU A 20 -18.48 -12.81 -1.04
CA LEU A 20 -17.96 -14.07 -0.50
C LEU A 20 -17.91 -14.09 1.03
N LEU A 21 -17.97 -12.92 1.68
CA LEU A 21 -17.85 -12.81 3.14
C LEU A 21 -18.96 -13.52 3.94
N PRO A 22 -20.24 -13.52 3.51
CA PRO A 22 -21.31 -14.19 4.23
C PRO A 22 -21.15 -15.71 4.32
N PHE A 23 -20.44 -16.32 3.37
CA PHE A 23 -20.26 -17.77 3.30
C PHE A 23 -19.06 -18.20 4.14
N VAL A 24 -19.29 -19.05 5.15
CA VAL A 24 -18.25 -19.55 6.04
C VAL A 24 -17.47 -20.70 5.39
N THR A 25 -18.15 -21.52 4.61
CA THR A 25 -17.59 -22.70 3.94
C THR A 25 -17.81 -22.62 2.43
N TRP A 26 -17.01 -23.37 1.68
CA TRP A 26 -17.20 -23.49 0.23
C TRP A 26 -18.54 -24.14 -0.12
N GLU A 27 -19.05 -25.04 0.73
CA GLU A 27 -20.35 -25.68 0.54
C GLU A 27 -21.51 -24.68 0.64
N GLU A 28 -21.46 -23.74 1.60
CA GLU A 28 -22.47 -22.68 1.72
C GLU A 28 -22.46 -21.75 0.50
N TYR A 29 -21.27 -21.50 -0.06
CA TYR A 29 -21.14 -20.78 -1.33
C TYR A 29 -21.79 -21.57 -2.48
N LEU A 30 -21.56 -22.88 -2.58
CA LEU A 30 -22.22 -23.70 -3.60
C LEU A 30 -23.74 -23.76 -3.41
N ASP A 31 -24.22 -23.83 -2.17
CA ASP A 31 -25.64 -23.83 -1.86
C ASP A 31 -26.32 -22.54 -2.34
N SER A 32 -25.61 -21.41 -2.32
CA SER A 32 -26.12 -20.14 -2.87
C SER A 32 -26.29 -20.14 -4.39
N LEU A 33 -25.65 -21.09 -5.09
CA LEU A 33 -25.74 -21.25 -6.55
C LEU A 33 -26.79 -22.29 -6.97
N ILE A 34 -27.37 -23.03 -6.01
CA ILE A 34 -28.37 -24.08 -6.26
C ILE A 34 -29.77 -23.45 -6.30
N ASP A 35 -30.55 -23.79 -7.32
CA ASP A 35 -31.95 -23.39 -7.43
C ASP A 35 -32.88 -24.52 -6.99
N ILE A 36 -34.13 -24.16 -6.65
CA ILE A 36 -35.18 -25.10 -6.24
C ILE A 36 -35.43 -26.14 -7.36
N ALA A 37 -35.29 -25.76 -8.63
CA ALA A 37 -35.40 -26.67 -9.76
C ALA A 37 -34.33 -27.79 -9.72
N ASP A 38 -33.11 -27.50 -9.30
CA ASP A 38 -32.04 -28.50 -9.19
C ASP A 38 -32.36 -29.52 -8.10
N LEU A 39 -32.86 -29.05 -6.96
CA LEU A 39 -33.30 -29.93 -5.87
C LEU A 39 -34.48 -30.80 -6.29
N ARG A 40 -35.43 -30.27 -7.08
CA ARG A 40 -36.57 -31.04 -7.60
C ARG A 40 -36.15 -32.12 -8.60
N ASN A 41 -35.19 -31.80 -9.48
CA ASN A 41 -34.73 -32.70 -10.53
C ASN A 41 -33.74 -33.75 -10.01
N LEU A 42 -32.74 -33.33 -9.25
CA LEU A 42 -31.67 -34.20 -8.76
C LEU A 42 -32.02 -34.92 -7.46
N ARG A 43 -32.99 -34.39 -6.69
CA ARG A 43 -33.46 -34.94 -5.40
C ARG A 43 -32.35 -35.18 -4.36
N SER A 44 -31.18 -34.58 -4.57
CA SER A 44 -30.00 -34.73 -3.72
C SER A 44 -29.22 -33.42 -3.71
N THR A 45 -28.96 -32.90 -2.52
CA THR A 45 -28.15 -31.69 -2.31
C THR A 45 -26.70 -31.92 -2.73
N ALA A 46 -26.15 -33.10 -2.49
CA ALA A 46 -24.79 -33.45 -2.89
C ALA A 46 -24.63 -33.41 -4.42
N ALA A 47 -25.59 -33.99 -5.16
CA ALA A 47 -25.57 -33.96 -6.62
C ALA A 47 -25.71 -32.53 -7.17
N ALA A 48 -26.60 -31.73 -6.57
CA ALA A 48 -26.78 -30.33 -6.93
C ALA A 48 -25.51 -29.50 -6.70
N ARG A 49 -24.81 -29.70 -5.58
CA ARG A 49 -23.50 -29.07 -5.31
C ARG A 49 -22.45 -29.47 -6.34
N THR A 50 -22.38 -30.75 -6.74
CA THR A 50 -21.45 -31.19 -7.79
C THR A 50 -21.72 -30.46 -9.12
N VAL A 51 -22.98 -30.33 -9.52
CA VAL A 51 -23.35 -29.60 -10.74
C VAL A 51 -23.01 -28.10 -10.64
N ALA A 52 -23.26 -27.49 -9.47
CA ALA A 52 -22.89 -26.09 -9.22
C ALA A 52 -21.37 -25.86 -9.27
N ALA A 53 -20.59 -26.78 -8.67
CA ALA A 53 -19.12 -26.74 -8.67
C ALA A 53 -18.54 -26.87 -10.09
N LEU A 54 -19.18 -27.64 -10.97
CA LEU A 54 -18.79 -27.77 -12.38
C LEU A 54 -19.10 -26.52 -13.22
N GLY A 55 -19.81 -25.53 -12.67
CA GLY A 55 -20.00 -24.23 -13.31
C GLY A 55 -20.99 -24.21 -14.47
N TYR A 56 -21.80 -25.26 -14.65
CA TYR A 56 -22.78 -25.36 -15.74
C TYR A 56 -23.80 -24.21 -15.77
N ARG A 57 -24.14 -23.62 -14.61
CA ARG A 57 -25.06 -22.47 -14.51
C ARG A 57 -24.35 -21.11 -14.51
N ALA A 58 -23.09 -21.08 -14.11
CA ALA A 58 -22.31 -19.85 -13.98
C ALA A 58 -21.48 -19.55 -15.24
N ASN A 59 -21.75 -20.19 -16.39
CA ASN A 59 -20.91 -20.10 -17.60
C ASN A 59 -19.43 -20.40 -17.33
N GLY A 60 -19.14 -21.30 -16.39
CA GLY A 60 -17.77 -21.63 -15.97
C GLY A 60 -17.13 -20.67 -14.95
N ASP A 61 -17.85 -19.66 -14.46
CA ASP A 61 -17.33 -18.65 -13.53
C ASP A 61 -17.43 -19.07 -12.03
N THR A 62 -17.63 -20.36 -11.74
CA THR A 62 -17.67 -20.86 -10.36
C THR A 62 -16.25 -20.96 -9.80
N LEU A 63 -16.02 -20.35 -8.63
CA LEU A 63 -14.75 -20.45 -7.91
C LEU A 63 -14.46 -21.88 -7.44
N SER A 64 -13.24 -22.34 -7.70
CA SER A 64 -12.74 -23.56 -7.05
C SER A 64 -12.64 -23.35 -5.54
N GLU A 65 -12.65 -24.44 -4.77
CA GLU A 65 -12.54 -24.38 -3.30
C GLU A 65 -11.32 -23.58 -2.84
N LYS A 66 -10.16 -23.82 -3.47
CA LYS A 66 -8.92 -23.09 -3.18
C LYS A 66 -9.04 -21.59 -3.48
N GLU A 67 -9.63 -21.23 -4.61
CA GLU A 67 -9.83 -19.83 -4.98
C GLU A 67 -10.83 -19.13 -4.07
N PHE A 68 -11.91 -19.81 -3.68
CA PHE A 68 -12.89 -19.29 -2.73
C PHE A 68 -12.22 -18.90 -1.41
N TYR A 69 -11.48 -19.81 -0.78
CA TYR A 69 -10.79 -19.50 0.48
C TYR A 69 -9.70 -18.43 0.29
N THR A 70 -8.97 -18.46 -0.82
CA THR A 70 -7.92 -17.46 -1.09
C THR A 70 -8.52 -16.06 -1.23
N ARG A 71 -9.56 -15.89 -2.06
CA ARG A 71 -10.22 -14.59 -2.26
C ARG A 71 -10.94 -14.14 -0.99
N ARG A 72 -11.66 -15.04 -0.31
CA ARG A 72 -12.33 -14.72 0.95
C ARG A 72 -11.35 -14.29 2.04
N ALA A 73 -10.19 -14.94 2.17
CA ALA A 73 -9.17 -14.55 3.13
C ALA A 73 -8.64 -13.13 2.86
N VAL A 74 -8.33 -12.82 1.59
CA VAL A 74 -7.88 -11.48 1.17
C VAL A 74 -8.93 -10.41 1.52
N ILE A 75 -10.20 -10.65 1.21
CA ILE A 75 -11.27 -9.69 1.51
C ILE A 75 -11.53 -9.60 3.02
N ASN A 76 -11.47 -10.71 3.76
CA ASN A 76 -11.65 -10.72 5.19
C ASN A 76 -10.57 -9.86 5.87
N GLU A 77 -9.30 -9.99 5.47
CA GLU A 77 -8.22 -9.14 5.98
C GLU A 77 -8.40 -7.65 5.63
N ILE A 78 -9.00 -7.34 4.47
CA ILE A 78 -9.29 -5.97 4.06
C ILE A 78 -10.45 -5.36 4.87
N VAL A 79 -11.53 -6.13 5.09
CA VAL A 79 -12.76 -5.67 5.75
C VAL A 79 -12.64 -5.71 7.27
N TYR A 80 -12.00 -6.74 7.83
CA TYR A 80 -11.78 -6.94 9.26
C TYR A 80 -10.27 -7.00 9.56
N PRO A 81 -9.56 -5.87 9.44
CA PRO A 81 -8.13 -5.84 9.72
C PRO A 81 -7.87 -6.17 11.19
N THR A 82 -7.05 -7.19 11.45
CA THR A 82 -6.61 -7.50 12.81
C THR A 82 -5.75 -6.36 13.35
N VAL A 83 -6.23 -5.69 14.40
CA VAL A 83 -5.50 -4.60 15.05
C VAL A 83 -4.38 -5.22 15.88
N LYS A 84 -3.19 -5.33 15.30
CA LYS A 84 -1.97 -5.64 16.07
C LYS A 84 -1.59 -4.43 16.90
N ALA A 85 -1.45 -4.61 18.22
CA ALA A 85 -0.83 -3.61 19.06
C ALA A 85 0.57 -3.33 18.51
N TYR A 86 0.83 -2.09 18.06
CA TYR A 86 2.15 -1.72 17.61
C TYR A 86 3.02 -1.41 18.81
N VAL A 87 4.18 -2.06 18.90
CA VAL A 87 5.25 -1.64 19.80
C VAL A 87 5.99 -0.51 19.10
N LEU A 88 6.10 0.65 19.76
CA LEU A 88 6.89 1.78 19.25
C LEU A 88 8.36 1.42 19.36
N VAL A 89 9.06 1.42 18.23
CA VAL A 89 10.46 0.97 18.18
C VAL A 89 11.39 2.09 18.62
N SER A 90 10.96 3.35 18.50
CA SER A 90 11.69 4.51 18.99
C SER A 90 11.63 4.68 20.51
N GLU A 91 10.71 4.01 21.20
CA GLU A 91 10.49 4.19 22.64
C GLU A 91 11.70 3.69 23.46
N GLY A 92 12.24 4.56 24.32
CA GLY A 92 13.40 4.25 25.16
C GLY A 92 14.76 4.24 24.43
N VAL A 93 14.82 4.60 23.15
CA VAL A 93 16.08 4.71 22.41
C VAL A 93 16.61 6.14 22.49
N VAL A 94 17.89 6.30 22.83
CA VAL A 94 18.57 7.60 22.75
C VAL A 94 18.88 7.90 21.29
N ILE A 95 18.19 8.91 20.72
CA ILE A 95 18.30 9.30 19.32
C ILE A 95 19.08 10.61 19.21
N ASP A 96 20.30 10.50 18.67
CA ASP A 96 21.21 11.63 18.47
C ASP A 96 20.88 12.43 17.20
N ASP A 97 20.63 11.72 16.09
CA ASP A 97 20.39 12.35 14.79
C ASP A 97 19.02 13.08 14.73
N PRO A 98 18.98 14.36 14.29
CA PRO A 98 17.73 15.13 14.21
C PRO A 98 16.68 14.50 13.29
N PHE A 99 17.10 13.90 12.17
CA PHE A 99 16.17 13.27 11.25
C PHE A 99 15.53 12.01 11.86
N SER A 100 16.32 11.15 12.50
CA SER A 100 15.78 10.01 13.25
C SER A 100 14.81 10.44 14.36
N ARG A 101 15.05 11.60 15.01
CA ARG A 101 14.16 12.14 16.05
C ARG A 101 12.81 12.56 15.48
N GLU A 102 12.83 13.27 14.35
CA GLU A 102 11.60 13.68 13.64
C GLU A 102 10.79 12.48 13.15
N LEU A 103 11.45 11.40 12.73
CA LEU A 103 10.79 10.14 12.38
C LEU A 103 10.18 9.44 13.60
N ALA A 104 10.88 9.43 14.74
CA ALA A 104 10.39 8.83 15.98
C ALA A 104 9.09 9.50 16.46
N ILE A 105 9.00 10.82 16.41
CA ILE A 105 7.78 11.58 16.75
C ILE A 105 6.60 11.16 15.86
N ARG A 106 6.88 10.85 14.58
CA ARG A 106 5.89 10.45 13.57
C ARG A 106 5.54 8.97 13.59
N GLU A 107 6.32 8.12 14.26
CA GLU A 107 6.17 6.66 14.21
C GLU A 107 4.76 6.26 14.64
N ARG A 108 4.28 6.75 15.80
CA ARG A 108 2.96 6.41 16.33
C ARG A 108 1.84 6.78 15.36
N ALA A 109 1.82 8.01 14.88
CA ALA A 109 0.76 8.49 13.99
C ALA A 109 0.73 7.74 12.65
N ASN A 110 1.91 7.37 12.13
CA ASN A 110 2.03 6.56 10.90
C ASN A 110 1.62 5.11 11.12
N ARG A 111 1.93 4.51 12.27
CA ARG A 111 1.50 3.13 12.58
C ARG A 111 0.00 3.02 12.78
N VAL A 112 -0.65 4.03 13.37
CA VAL A 112 -2.11 4.08 13.51
C VAL A 112 -2.79 4.39 12.17
N GLY A 113 -2.08 5.05 11.25
CA GLY A 113 -2.63 5.46 9.96
C GLY A 113 -3.40 6.79 9.99
N ILE A 114 -3.25 7.58 11.06
CA ILE A 114 -3.75 8.97 11.13
C ILE A 114 -2.92 9.87 10.21
N LEU A 115 -1.62 9.59 10.16
CA LEU A 115 -0.66 10.29 9.33
C LEU A 115 -0.07 9.30 8.31
N GLN A 116 0.16 9.75 7.09
CA GLN A 116 0.86 8.98 6.07
C GLN A 116 1.98 9.84 5.49
N SER A 117 3.17 9.72 6.06
CA SER A 117 4.30 10.56 5.69
C SER A 117 5.06 10.01 4.48
N ILE A 118 5.41 10.89 3.54
CA ILE A 118 6.37 10.60 2.46
C ILE A 118 7.70 11.27 2.82
N ILE A 119 8.79 10.51 2.76
CA ILE A 119 10.13 11.00 3.04
C ILE A 119 10.87 11.15 1.71
N PHE A 120 11.31 12.36 1.39
CA PHE A 120 12.27 12.60 0.33
C PHE A 120 13.69 12.58 0.91
N ILE A 121 14.57 11.81 0.28
CA ILE A 121 15.99 11.77 0.63
C ILE A 121 16.81 11.99 -0.63
N ARG A 122 17.82 12.83 -0.51
CA ARG A 122 18.89 13.03 -1.48
C ARG A 122 20.23 12.86 -0.80
N HIS A 123 21.07 11.97 -1.32
CA HIS A 123 22.42 11.77 -0.79
C HIS A 123 23.38 11.20 -1.85
N PHE A 124 24.69 11.33 -1.58
CA PHE A 124 25.74 10.85 -2.46
C PHE A 124 26.28 9.50 -1.99
N THR A 125 26.41 8.58 -2.93
CA THR A 125 27.14 7.33 -2.70
C THR A 125 28.62 7.61 -2.45
N LYS A 126 29.35 6.62 -1.90
CA LYS A 126 30.81 6.73 -1.74
C LYS A 126 31.56 7.00 -3.05
N GLY A 127 30.99 6.61 -4.19
CA GLY A 127 31.52 6.89 -5.53
C GLY A 127 31.17 8.28 -6.08
N GLY A 128 30.55 9.15 -5.28
CA GLY A 128 30.17 10.51 -5.70
C GLY A 128 28.92 10.59 -6.55
N PHE A 129 28.19 9.47 -6.74
CA PHE A 129 26.93 9.49 -7.49
C PHE A 129 25.76 9.85 -6.59
N GLU A 130 24.95 10.78 -7.07
CA GLU A 130 23.74 11.19 -6.37
C GLU A 130 22.64 10.13 -6.53
N ILE A 131 21.96 9.86 -5.42
CA ILE A 131 20.73 9.07 -5.36
C ILE A 131 19.67 9.94 -4.68
N SER A 132 18.50 9.99 -5.28
CA SER A 132 17.34 10.67 -4.73
C SER A 132 16.11 9.78 -4.80
N GLY A 133 15.16 9.98 -3.90
CA GLY A 133 13.91 9.22 -3.94
C GLY A 133 12.92 9.58 -2.86
N TYR A 134 11.70 9.10 -3.08
CA TYR A 134 10.54 9.27 -2.21
C TYR A 134 10.20 7.92 -1.59
N ILE A 135 10.06 7.90 -0.28
CA ILE A 135 9.83 6.69 0.52
C ILE A 135 8.50 6.87 1.25
N ASP A 136 7.60 5.90 1.10
CA ASP A 136 6.40 5.82 1.94
C ASP A 136 6.80 5.31 3.33
N TYR A 137 6.77 6.20 4.33
CA TYR A 137 7.22 5.86 5.67
C TYR A 137 6.32 4.82 6.33
N ALA A 138 5.00 4.99 6.24
CA ALA A 138 4.03 4.06 6.81
C ALA A 138 4.12 2.68 6.17
N HIS A 139 4.35 2.58 4.86
CA HIS A 139 4.62 1.31 4.19
C HIS A 139 5.91 0.65 4.71
N ARG A 140 7.00 1.42 4.82
CA ARG A 140 8.28 0.91 5.32
C ARG A 140 8.24 0.48 6.78
N LEU A 141 7.44 1.14 7.63
CA LEU A 141 7.26 0.78 9.05
C LEU A 141 6.65 -0.62 9.24
N VAL A 142 5.90 -1.09 8.24
CA VAL A 142 5.30 -2.43 8.23
C VAL A 142 6.23 -3.45 7.58
N SER A 143 6.92 -3.07 6.49
CA SER A 143 7.73 -4.01 5.71
C SER A 143 9.10 -4.34 6.32
N GLU A 144 9.63 -3.49 7.20
CA GLU A 144 11.00 -3.61 7.71
C GLU A 144 11.14 -3.35 9.21
N ASN A 145 12.21 -3.88 9.80
CA ASN A 145 12.55 -3.62 11.19
C ASN A 145 13.26 -2.26 11.35
N TRP A 146 12.56 -1.29 11.94
CA TRP A 146 13.06 0.08 12.12
C TRP A 146 14.03 0.28 13.28
N ALA A 147 14.25 -0.73 14.12
CA ALA A 147 15.13 -0.62 15.29
C ALA A 147 16.58 -0.27 14.91
N GLN A 148 17.02 -0.71 13.73
CA GLN A 148 18.37 -0.44 13.23
C GLN A 148 18.58 1.01 12.82
N PHE A 149 17.53 1.69 12.34
CA PHE A 149 17.59 3.09 11.93
C PHE A 149 17.56 4.01 13.16
N PHE A 150 16.68 3.74 14.14
CA PHE A 150 16.61 4.54 15.37
C PHE A 150 17.85 4.38 16.26
N ARG A 151 18.49 3.21 16.27
CA ARG A 151 19.78 3.01 16.96
C ARG A 151 20.98 3.54 16.16
N SER A 152 20.76 4.31 15.09
CA SER A 152 21.77 4.88 14.21
C SER A 152 22.73 3.88 13.53
N LYS A 153 22.48 2.57 13.62
CA LYS A 153 23.32 1.51 13.05
C LYS A 153 23.28 1.47 11.53
N LYS A 154 22.20 2.00 10.93
CA LYS A 154 21.97 1.94 9.47
C LYS A 154 21.47 3.29 8.95
N MET A 155 21.96 3.70 7.79
CA MET A 155 21.41 4.84 7.04
C MET A 155 20.23 4.41 6.18
N LEU A 156 19.24 5.31 6.06
CA LEU A 156 18.07 5.14 5.22
C LEU A 156 18.42 5.56 3.79
N TRP A 157 18.38 4.60 2.87
CA TRP A 157 18.65 4.82 1.45
C TRP A 157 17.38 4.57 0.62
N PRO A 158 17.07 5.44 -0.35
CA PRO A 158 16.06 5.16 -1.36
C PRO A 158 16.39 3.87 -2.11
N ARG A 159 15.38 3.05 -2.38
CA ARG A 159 15.49 1.80 -3.15
C ARG A 159 14.64 1.84 -4.40
N ASP A 160 14.98 0.97 -5.33
CA ASP A 160 14.26 0.73 -6.58
C ASP A 160 12.77 0.39 -6.41
N LYS A 161 12.37 -0.14 -5.23
CA LYS A 161 10.99 -0.48 -4.86
C LYS A 161 10.23 0.63 -4.13
N ASP A 162 10.86 1.75 -3.83
CA ASP A 162 10.20 2.87 -3.16
C ASP A 162 9.29 3.67 -4.13
N LEU A 163 8.55 4.64 -3.59
CA LEU A 163 7.58 5.44 -4.36
C LEU A 163 8.22 6.15 -5.53
N GLY A 164 9.40 6.71 -5.30
CA GLY A 164 10.23 7.29 -6.33
C GLY A 164 11.69 6.95 -6.07
N TYR A 165 12.41 6.61 -7.12
CA TYR A 165 13.85 6.35 -7.07
C TYR A 165 14.49 6.91 -8.32
N TYR A 166 15.57 7.66 -8.13
CA TYR A 166 16.36 8.20 -9.22
C TYR A 166 17.86 8.09 -8.92
N HIS A 167 18.56 7.44 -9.84
CA HIS A 167 20.02 7.31 -9.82
C HIS A 167 20.63 8.21 -10.90
N TRP A 168 21.27 9.31 -10.49
CA TRP A 168 21.70 10.37 -11.40
C TRP A 168 22.77 9.94 -12.42
N ARG A 169 23.66 9.01 -12.06
CA ARG A 169 24.67 8.48 -13.00
C ARG A 169 24.08 7.70 -14.18
N HIS A 170 23.09 6.86 -13.91
CA HIS A 170 22.54 5.93 -14.90
C HIS A 170 21.26 6.47 -15.55
N GLY A 171 20.69 7.56 -15.01
CA GLY A 171 19.38 8.06 -15.42
C GLY A 171 18.24 7.10 -15.07
N THR A 172 18.46 6.13 -14.18
CA THR A 172 17.46 5.12 -13.83
C THR A 172 16.38 5.75 -12.97
N VAL A 173 15.19 5.93 -13.53
CA VAL A 173 13.97 6.36 -12.83
C VAL A 173 13.10 5.14 -12.53
N ARG A 174 12.63 5.01 -11.28
CA ARG A 174 11.57 4.06 -10.91
C ARG A 174 10.50 4.81 -10.12
N SER A 175 9.24 4.51 -10.43
CA SER A 175 8.09 5.01 -9.69
C SER A 175 7.17 3.82 -9.41
N ASN A 176 7.01 3.47 -8.14
CA ASN A 176 6.21 2.30 -7.74
C ASN A 176 5.01 2.72 -6.92
N ILE A 177 3.99 1.88 -6.95
CA ILE A 177 2.80 2.02 -6.09
C ILE A 177 3.14 1.42 -4.73
N SER A 178 2.88 2.16 -3.66
CA SER A 178 2.96 1.64 -2.29
C SER A 178 1.57 1.26 -1.78
N ARG A 179 1.49 0.80 -0.53
CA ARG A 179 0.22 0.59 0.17
C ARG A 179 -0.64 1.86 0.22
N ASN A 180 -0.01 3.03 0.39
CA ASN A 180 -0.72 4.27 0.67
C ASN A 180 -0.77 5.24 -0.51
N TYR A 181 0.19 5.16 -1.44
CA TYR A 181 0.33 6.15 -2.52
C TYR A 181 0.48 5.51 -3.89
N LYS A 182 -0.09 6.18 -4.89
CA LYS A 182 0.08 5.90 -6.31
C LYS A 182 0.79 7.10 -6.96
N PRO A 183 1.97 6.91 -7.56
CA PRO A 183 2.60 7.97 -8.36
C PRO A 183 1.75 8.25 -9.60
N LEU A 184 1.57 9.54 -9.90
CA LEU A 184 0.92 10.06 -11.09
C LEU A 184 1.93 10.96 -11.83
N MET A 185 1.95 10.84 -13.15
CA MET A 185 2.75 11.70 -14.02
C MET A 185 1.79 12.67 -14.71
N ASP A 186 1.90 13.95 -14.36
CA ASP A 186 1.11 15.04 -14.92
C ASP A 186 1.98 15.80 -15.94
N PRO A 187 1.49 16.09 -17.15
CA PRO A 187 2.27 16.77 -18.18
C PRO A 187 2.76 18.17 -17.76
N ASP A 188 1.98 18.89 -16.96
CA ASP A 188 2.25 20.28 -16.58
C ASP A 188 2.94 20.35 -15.22
N ARG A 189 2.50 19.52 -14.27
CA ARG A 189 2.97 19.53 -12.88
C ARG A 189 4.05 18.49 -12.57
N GLY A 190 4.34 17.58 -13.50
CA GLY A 190 5.34 16.53 -13.33
C GLY A 190 4.90 15.42 -12.37
N LEU A 191 5.80 14.99 -11.49
CA LEU A 191 5.55 13.89 -10.56
C LEU A 191 4.62 14.32 -9.43
N LEU A 192 3.53 13.59 -9.26
CA LEU A 192 2.55 13.76 -8.19
C LEU A 192 2.33 12.44 -7.45
N PHE A 193 1.89 12.51 -6.20
CA PHE A 193 1.50 11.31 -5.44
C PHE A 193 0.04 11.39 -5.04
N GLN A 194 -0.77 10.43 -5.49
CA GLN A 194 -2.16 10.32 -5.07
C GLN A 194 -2.27 9.36 -3.88
N ASN A 195 -2.88 9.82 -2.79
CA ASN A 195 -3.23 8.96 -1.67
C ASN A 195 -4.32 7.96 -2.10
N ARG A 196 -4.16 6.70 -1.72
CA ARG A 196 -5.08 5.62 -2.11
C ARG A 196 -6.35 5.56 -1.26
N HIS A 197 -6.39 6.25 -0.12
CA HIS A 197 -7.51 6.22 0.82
C HIS A 197 -8.49 7.37 0.59
N ASP A 198 -7.98 8.59 0.39
CA ASP A 198 -8.82 9.79 0.20
C ASP A 198 -8.70 10.43 -1.19
N HIS A 199 -7.90 9.82 -2.09
CA HIS A 199 -7.65 10.27 -3.45
C HIS A 199 -7.04 11.67 -3.59
N LYS A 200 -6.58 12.28 -2.49
CA LYS A 200 -5.93 13.59 -2.52
C LYS A 200 -4.54 13.50 -3.12
N ILE A 201 -4.13 14.58 -3.76
CA ILE A 201 -2.87 14.69 -4.47
C ILE A 201 -1.88 15.46 -3.62
N ILE A 202 -0.68 14.90 -3.51
CA ILE A 202 0.50 15.50 -2.90
C ILE A 202 1.44 15.94 -4.01
N CYS A 203 1.80 17.22 -4.01
CA CYS A 203 2.78 17.78 -4.93
C CYS A 203 4.16 17.86 -4.24
N PRO A 204 5.17 17.13 -4.73
CA PRO A 204 6.52 17.19 -4.19
C PRO A 204 7.36 18.34 -4.76
N ASP A 205 6.79 19.20 -5.63
CA ASP A 205 7.50 20.36 -6.19
C ASP A 205 7.90 21.33 -5.06
N PRO A 206 9.20 21.68 -4.93
CA PRO A 206 9.66 22.66 -3.95
C PRO A 206 8.97 24.02 -4.06
N GLN A 207 8.57 24.44 -5.27
CA GLN A 207 8.02 25.77 -5.57
C GLN A 207 6.50 25.86 -5.38
N GLN A 208 5.81 24.71 -5.26
CA GLN A 208 4.36 24.66 -5.13
C GLN A 208 3.95 24.22 -3.73
N ASP A 209 2.69 24.52 -3.39
CA ASP A 209 2.07 23.99 -2.19
C ASP A 209 1.95 22.47 -2.27
N PRO A 210 2.25 21.75 -1.17
CA PRO A 210 2.27 20.28 -1.17
C PRO A 210 0.89 19.63 -1.32
N GLY A 211 -0.19 20.43 -1.30
CA GLY A 211 -1.56 19.96 -1.47
C GLY A 211 -2.38 19.98 -0.17
N GLN A 212 -3.67 19.68 -0.29
CA GLN A 212 -4.60 19.70 0.84
C GLN A 212 -4.26 18.62 1.87
N ASN A 213 -4.39 18.96 3.16
CA ASN A 213 -4.06 18.08 4.30
C ASN A 213 -2.59 17.62 4.34
N THR A 214 -1.71 18.24 3.56
CA THR A 214 -0.30 17.88 3.52
C THR A 214 0.55 19.05 4.00
N THR A 215 1.50 18.78 4.88
CA THR A 215 2.50 19.76 5.31
C THR A 215 3.90 19.29 4.89
N LYS A 216 4.69 20.19 4.31
CA LYS A 216 6.08 19.93 3.90
C LYS A 216 7.03 20.51 4.96
N THR A 217 7.90 19.67 5.50
CA THR A 217 8.91 20.06 6.48
C THR A 217 10.28 19.64 6.00
N ARG A 218 11.20 20.60 5.86
CA ARG A 218 12.61 20.31 5.55
C ARG A 218 13.37 20.06 6.84
N ILE A 219 14.11 18.95 6.88
CA ILE A 219 14.88 18.55 8.08
C ILE A 219 16.35 18.60 7.75
N TYR A 220 17.11 19.28 8.61
CA TYR A 220 18.55 19.23 8.55
C TYR A 220 19.07 17.98 9.26
N SER A 221 19.92 17.21 8.58
CA SER A 221 20.70 16.14 9.18
C SER A 221 22.09 16.16 8.57
N PRO A 222 23.16 16.04 9.37
CA PRO A 222 24.53 15.99 8.86
C PRO A 222 24.81 14.72 8.02
N ARG A 223 23.93 13.72 8.09
CA ARG A 223 24.09 12.43 7.40
C ARG A 223 23.58 12.42 5.97
N TYR A 224 22.75 13.39 5.59
CA TYR A 224 22.09 13.43 4.29
C TYR A 224 22.27 14.81 3.66
N THR A 225 22.26 14.88 2.33
CA THR A 225 22.41 16.16 1.62
C THR A 225 21.14 16.98 1.72
N GLN A 226 19.98 16.32 1.59
CA GLN A 226 18.68 16.95 1.72
C GLN A 226 17.66 15.91 2.17
N VAL A 227 16.83 16.31 3.14
CA VAL A 227 15.72 15.51 3.64
C VAL A 227 14.49 16.40 3.77
N GLU A 228 13.38 15.93 3.22
CA GLU A 228 12.08 16.58 3.36
C GLU A 228 11.03 15.54 3.72
N ILE A 229 10.09 15.92 4.57
CA ILE A 229 8.97 15.07 4.96
C ILE A 229 7.68 15.77 4.54
N TYR A 230 6.84 15.03 3.82
CA TYR A 230 5.49 15.41 3.44
C TYR A 230 4.53 14.64 4.33
N ASP A 231 4.02 15.33 5.35
CA ASP A 231 3.11 14.77 6.34
C ASP A 231 1.68 14.96 5.85
N HIS A 232 1.03 13.88 5.42
CA HIS A 232 -0.35 13.91 4.94
C HIS A 232 -1.31 13.34 5.99
N VAL A 233 -2.28 14.14 6.40
CA VAL A 233 -3.28 13.76 7.42
C VAL A 233 -4.47 13.07 6.76
N VAL A 234 -4.51 11.74 6.89
CA VAL A 234 -5.63 10.92 6.43
C VAL A 234 -6.65 10.86 7.56
N ARG A 235 -7.61 11.79 7.55
CA ARG A 235 -8.71 11.76 8.52
C ARG A 235 -9.52 10.47 8.34
N ARG A 236 -9.51 9.60 9.36
CA ARG A 236 -10.71 8.85 9.73
C ARG A 236 -11.41 9.61 10.85
N LYS A 237 -12.45 10.37 10.48
CA LYS A 237 -13.62 10.64 11.33
C LYS A 237 -14.72 9.84 10.64
N THR A 238 -15.30 8.79 11.23
CA THR A 238 -15.79 8.59 12.60
C THR A 238 -15.83 7.09 12.87
#